data_AF-A0A949TJH1-F1
#
_entry.id   AF-A0A949TJH1-F1
#
_cell.length_a   1.000
_cell.length_b   1.000
_cell.length_c   1.000
_cell.angle_alpha   90.00
_cell.angle_beta   90.00
_cell.angle_gamma   90.00
#
_symmetry.space_group_name_H-M   'P 1'
#
loop_
_entity.id
_entity.type
_entity.pdbx_description
1 polymer ?
#
loop_
_entity_poly.entity_id
_entity_poly.type
_entity_poly.pdbx_seq_one_letter_code
_entity_poly.pdbx_strand_id
1 'polypeptide(L)'
;MEKDTMLPITEAKNTKIKVARSIMNLALAKEITAAAEAKAKEIKVPMYITIDDADANLISINRMAGVILASEKISQGKAYTAVALKMPTSKLSELSQPGAPLYGIHNNSNIIIFGGGFPLILNGEVIGSIGVSGGSVEEDMSVAEAGLIKFKEIVEELKEDAAIIPSEDLKITGEKITDYGVNLELARKMAIAVEKKAVEIGVPMWFSVVDKGANLILEQRMEEALLISREISLNKAYTAATLKLSTDIVATVAQPGTSLYGIQDVPRMIVFGGGYPLVYNGKTIGGVGVSGGSVEEDMIVCKAALEVYNSELNK
;
A
#
# COMPACT_ATOMS: atom_id res chain seq x y z
N MET A 1 -22.27 46.85 42.68
CA MET A 1 -22.71 45.45 42.49
C MET A 1 -22.71 45.22 40.98
N GLU A 2 -21.59 44.73 40.44
CA GLU A 2 -21.30 43.29 40.20
C GLU A 2 -22.32 42.67 39.22
N LYS A 3 -21.95 41.99 38.14
CA LYS A 3 -20.65 41.54 37.63
C LYS A 3 -20.81 41.27 36.14
N ASP A 4 -19.93 41.88 35.36
CA ASP A 4 -19.55 41.46 34.02
C ASP A 4 -18.83 40.10 34.15
N THR A 5 -19.35 39.05 33.51
CA THR A 5 -18.61 37.79 33.31
C THR A 5 -18.57 37.49 31.82
N MET A 6 -17.85 38.34 31.08
CA MET A 6 -17.18 37.88 29.87
C MET A 6 -16.18 36.79 30.27
N LEU A 7 -16.38 35.58 29.73
CA LEU A 7 -15.36 34.55 29.73
C LEU A 7 -14.08 35.12 29.08
N PRO A 8 -12.88 34.89 29.64
CA PRO A 8 -11.66 35.37 29.03
C PRO A 8 -11.48 34.67 27.68
N ILE A 9 -11.62 35.46 26.60
CA ILE A 9 -11.15 35.11 25.27
C ILE A 9 -9.62 35.10 25.38
N THR A 10 -9.03 33.96 25.70
CA THR A 10 -7.60 33.76 25.51
C THR A 10 -7.36 33.61 24.02
N GLU A 11 -6.94 34.70 23.37
CA GLU A 11 -6.29 34.65 22.07
C GLU A 11 -5.10 33.68 22.16
N ALA A 12 -5.13 32.60 21.38
CA ALA A 12 -3.98 31.74 21.19
C ALA A 12 -2.94 32.50 20.35
N LYS A 13 -2.12 33.32 21.02
CA LYS A 13 -0.92 33.92 20.44
C LYS A 13 0.14 32.83 20.32
N ASN A 14 0.67 32.69 19.10
CA ASN A 14 1.77 31.81 18.68
C ASN A 14 1.38 30.36 18.36
N THR A 15 1.05 30.10 17.10
CA THR A 15 1.51 28.87 16.47
C THR A 15 1.88 29.19 15.04
N LYS A 16 3.19 29.26 14.75
CA LYS A 16 3.66 29.06 13.37
C LYS A 16 3.23 27.64 13.00
N ILE A 17 2.11 27.48 12.30
CA ILE A 17 1.69 26.19 11.76
C ILE A 17 2.72 25.81 10.70
N LYS A 18 3.70 24.98 11.07
CA LYS A 18 4.54 24.28 10.10
C LYS A 18 3.68 23.15 9.55
N VAL A 19 3.15 23.31 8.34
CA VAL A 19 2.56 22.20 7.60
C VAL A 19 3.73 21.31 7.17
N ALA A 20 4.08 20.34 8.01
CA ALA A 20 5.07 19.34 7.66
C ALA A 20 4.44 18.43 6.62
N ARG A 21 4.96 18.44 5.39
CA ARG A 21 4.69 17.37 4.41
C ARG A 21 5.02 16.04 5.09
N SER A 22 4.14 15.04 5.00
CA SER A 22 4.42 13.69 5.54
C SER A 22 5.80 13.25 5.03
N ILE A 23 6.74 13.04 5.95
CA ILE A 23 8.10 12.57 5.61
C ILE A 23 8.03 11.14 5.09
N MET A 24 7.01 10.39 5.49
CA MET A 24 6.72 9.09 4.91
C MET A 24 6.05 9.27 3.55
N ASN A 25 6.86 9.08 2.50
CA ASN A 25 6.48 9.18 1.09
C ASN A 25 6.74 7.83 0.38
N LEU A 26 6.32 7.68 -0.87
CA LEU A 26 6.43 6.39 -1.58
C LEU A 26 7.89 5.97 -1.78
N ALA A 27 8.78 6.92 -2.04
CA ALA A 27 10.21 6.65 -2.22
C ALA A 27 10.83 6.05 -0.95
N LEU A 28 10.57 6.66 0.21
CA LEU A 28 11.04 6.15 1.50
C LEU A 28 10.40 4.78 1.82
N ALA A 29 9.10 4.62 1.57
CA ALA A 29 8.42 3.34 1.77
C ALA A 29 9.05 2.20 0.94
N LYS A 30 9.45 2.48 -0.31
CA LYS A 30 10.16 1.52 -1.17
C LYS A 30 11.51 1.10 -0.58
N GLU A 31 12.30 2.03 -0.07
CA GLU A 31 13.60 1.73 0.56
C GLU A 31 13.45 0.85 1.81
N ILE A 32 12.53 1.21 2.70
CA ILE A 32 12.22 0.44 3.91
C ILE A 32 11.76 -0.98 3.54
N THR A 33 10.87 -1.07 2.55
CA THR A 33 10.33 -2.35 2.09
C THR A 33 11.41 -3.21 1.42
N ALA A 34 12.33 -2.61 0.67
CA ALA A 34 13.42 -3.34 0.04
C ALA A 34 14.36 -3.99 1.07
N ALA A 35 14.67 -3.29 2.17
CA ALA A 35 15.47 -3.85 3.26
C ALA A 35 14.75 -4.99 3.98
N ALA A 36 13.45 -4.83 4.27
CA ALA A 36 12.62 -5.90 4.84
C ALA A 36 12.57 -7.13 3.91
N GLU A 37 12.35 -6.93 2.60
CA GLU A 37 12.35 -8.05 1.64
C GLU A 37 13.70 -8.74 1.52
N ALA A 38 14.81 -8.00 1.61
CA ALA A 38 16.15 -8.60 1.63
C ALA A 38 16.29 -9.56 2.82
N LYS A 39 15.83 -9.14 4.01
CA LYS A 39 15.82 -10.00 5.19
C LYS A 39 14.90 -11.22 5.03
N ALA A 40 13.70 -11.02 4.50
CA ALA A 40 12.75 -12.11 4.24
C ALA A 40 13.32 -13.15 3.26
N LYS A 41 14.05 -12.71 2.22
CA LYS A 41 14.77 -13.59 1.29
C LYS A 41 15.93 -14.31 1.96
N GLU A 42 16.70 -13.63 2.81
CA GLU A 42 17.80 -14.22 3.59
C GLU A 42 17.31 -15.39 4.45
N ILE A 43 16.20 -15.19 5.18
CA ILE A 43 15.60 -16.23 6.03
C ILE A 43 14.73 -17.22 5.25
N LYS A 44 14.51 -16.98 3.95
CA LYS A 44 13.70 -17.79 3.03
C LYS A 44 12.23 -17.93 3.46
N VAL A 45 11.68 -16.91 4.10
CA VAL A 45 10.28 -16.86 4.51
C VAL A 45 9.59 -15.73 3.76
N PRO A 46 8.70 -16.01 2.79
CA PRO A 46 8.00 -14.96 2.05
C PRO A 46 6.98 -14.25 2.94
N MET A 47 6.95 -12.92 2.88
CA MET A 47 6.12 -12.07 3.73
C MET A 47 5.20 -11.14 2.93
N TYR A 48 4.12 -10.69 3.57
CA TYR A 48 3.52 -9.40 3.27
C TYR A 48 4.24 -8.32 4.08
N ILE A 49 4.55 -7.20 3.44
CA ILE A 49 5.17 -6.04 4.07
C ILE A 49 4.29 -4.83 3.75
N THR A 50 3.76 -4.20 4.78
CA THR A 50 2.87 -3.04 4.71
C THR A 50 3.55 -1.82 5.31
N ILE A 51 3.46 -0.67 4.64
CA ILE A 51 3.91 0.64 5.12
C ILE A 51 2.71 1.59 5.15
N ASP A 52 2.48 2.20 6.31
CA ASP A 52 1.46 3.26 6.49
C ASP A 52 2.12 4.61 6.76
N ASP A 53 1.43 5.71 6.43
CA ASP A 53 1.78 7.07 6.84
C ASP A 53 1.44 7.35 8.32
N ALA A 54 1.72 8.58 8.77
CA ALA A 54 1.50 9.02 10.14
C ALA A 54 0.02 8.96 10.58
N ASP A 55 -0.91 8.95 9.63
CA ASP A 55 -2.36 8.92 9.84
C ASP A 55 -2.93 7.51 9.67
N ALA A 56 -2.07 6.49 9.62
CA ALA A 56 -2.40 5.09 9.40
C ALA A 56 -3.08 4.82 8.03
N ASN A 57 -2.81 5.67 7.04
CA ASN A 57 -3.21 5.38 5.67
C ASN A 57 -2.11 4.59 4.96
N LEU A 58 -2.51 3.55 4.24
CA LEU A 58 -1.61 2.73 3.44
C LEU A 58 -0.85 3.57 2.42
N ILE A 59 0.48 3.38 2.36
CA ILE A 59 1.33 3.86 1.27
C ILE A 59 1.66 2.72 0.32
N SER A 60 2.06 1.57 0.86
CA SER A 60 2.43 0.41 0.06
C SER A 60 2.20 -0.90 0.79
N ILE A 61 1.75 -1.91 0.05
CA ILE A 61 1.78 -3.30 0.49
C ILE A 61 2.38 -4.17 -0.59
N ASN A 62 3.34 -5.00 -0.20
CA ASN A 62 4.05 -5.90 -1.09
C ASN A 62 3.81 -7.34 -0.67
N ARG A 63 3.36 -8.18 -1.60
CA ARG A 63 3.22 -9.62 -1.41
C ARG A 63 4.37 -10.38 -2.03
N MET A 64 5.19 -11.03 -1.21
CA MET A 64 6.20 -11.96 -1.71
C MET A 64 5.55 -13.26 -2.22
N ALA A 65 6.10 -13.84 -3.29
CA ALA A 65 5.59 -15.09 -3.86
C ALA A 65 5.66 -16.23 -2.82
N GLY A 66 4.57 -16.97 -2.67
CA GLY A 66 4.48 -18.10 -1.75
C GLY A 66 4.06 -17.76 -0.31
N VAL A 67 3.83 -16.49 0.03
CA VAL A 67 3.32 -16.12 1.37
C VAL A 67 1.90 -16.63 1.62
N ILE A 68 1.59 -16.93 2.89
CA ILE A 68 0.26 -17.29 3.37
C ILE A 68 -0.73 -16.14 3.14
N LEU A 69 -1.87 -16.41 2.50
CA LEU A 69 -2.84 -15.36 2.13
C LEU A 69 -3.43 -14.62 3.34
N ALA A 70 -3.64 -15.30 4.46
CA ALA A 70 -4.16 -14.69 5.70
C ALA A 70 -3.27 -13.55 6.23
N SER A 71 -1.98 -13.56 5.85
CA SER A 71 -1.00 -12.57 6.29
C SER A 71 -1.22 -11.18 5.71
N GLU A 72 -2.03 -11.02 4.64
CA GLU A 72 -2.35 -9.70 4.08
C GLU A 72 -2.95 -8.78 5.15
N LYS A 73 -4.10 -9.20 5.72
CA LYS A 73 -4.82 -8.42 6.72
C LYS A 73 -4.08 -8.33 8.05
N ILE A 74 -3.29 -9.35 8.40
CA ILE A 74 -2.45 -9.33 9.59
C ILE A 74 -1.34 -8.28 9.45
N SER A 75 -0.66 -8.21 8.30
CA SER A 75 0.38 -7.20 8.07
C SER A 75 -0.18 -5.77 8.09
N GLN A 76 -1.34 -5.55 7.47
CA GLN A 76 -2.07 -4.27 7.50
C GLN A 76 -2.49 -3.91 8.93
N GLY A 77 -3.07 -4.85 9.68
CA GLY A 77 -3.46 -4.64 11.06
C GLY A 77 -2.26 -4.34 11.97
N LYS A 78 -1.11 -4.96 11.73
CA LYS A 78 0.13 -4.67 12.48
C LYS A 78 0.66 -3.26 12.21
N ALA A 79 0.68 -2.82 10.95
CA ALA A 79 1.05 -1.45 10.58
C ALA A 79 0.10 -0.43 11.22
N TYR A 80 -1.21 -0.62 11.02
CA TYR A 80 -2.25 0.22 11.62
C TYR A 80 -2.12 0.30 13.15
N THR A 81 -1.95 -0.83 13.82
CA THR A 81 -1.80 -0.89 15.28
C THR A 81 -0.59 -0.10 15.74
N ALA A 82 0.53 -0.21 15.02
CA ALA A 82 1.77 0.47 15.37
C ALA A 82 1.66 2.00 15.26
N VAL A 83 0.92 2.52 14.27
CA VAL A 83 0.60 3.95 14.18
C VAL A 83 -0.40 4.37 15.24
N ALA A 84 -1.55 3.69 15.29
CA ALA A 84 -2.69 4.08 16.12
C ALA A 84 -2.35 4.11 17.62
N LEU A 85 -1.52 3.16 18.08
CA LEU A 85 -1.10 3.07 19.47
C LEU A 85 0.32 3.59 19.70
N LYS A 86 1.01 4.04 18.64
CA LYS A 86 2.36 4.62 18.69
C LYS A 86 3.37 3.71 19.41
N MET A 87 3.24 2.40 19.24
CA MET A 87 4.10 1.41 19.90
C MET A 87 4.23 0.13 19.06
N PRO A 88 5.30 -0.67 19.23
CA PRO A 88 5.40 -1.97 18.59
C PRO A 88 4.27 -2.91 19.00
N THR A 89 3.78 -3.74 18.08
CA THR A 89 2.71 -4.71 18.37
C THR A 89 3.15 -5.79 19.35
N SER A 90 4.45 -6.08 19.43
CA SER A 90 5.04 -6.94 20.47
C SER A 90 4.86 -6.35 21.87
N LYS A 91 4.99 -5.02 22.02
CA LYS A 91 4.76 -4.35 23.31
C LYS A 91 3.29 -4.39 23.71
N LEU A 92 2.38 -4.25 22.75
CA LEU A 92 0.95 -4.38 22.99
C LEU A 92 0.54 -5.79 23.45
N SER A 93 1.23 -6.82 22.96
CA SER A 93 1.01 -8.21 23.40
C SER A 93 1.09 -8.34 24.92
N GLU A 94 2.11 -7.73 25.54
CA GLU A 94 2.29 -7.73 27.00
C GLU A 94 1.14 -7.02 27.73
N LEU A 95 0.67 -5.90 27.18
CA LEU A 95 -0.37 -5.06 27.79
C LEU A 95 -1.79 -5.61 27.65
N SER A 96 -1.98 -6.60 26.77
CA SER A 96 -3.30 -7.13 26.39
C SER A 96 -3.57 -8.55 26.88
N GLN A 97 -2.66 -9.13 27.68
CA GLN A 97 -2.84 -10.44 28.31
C GLN A 97 -4.02 -10.45 29.30
N PRO A 98 -4.62 -11.62 29.60
CA PRO A 98 -5.59 -11.74 30.68
C PRO A 98 -5.09 -11.12 31.99
N GLY A 99 -5.87 -10.18 32.54
CA GLY A 99 -5.51 -9.44 33.75
C GLY A 99 -4.61 -8.21 33.54
N ALA A 100 -4.14 -7.95 32.31
CA ALA A 100 -3.41 -6.74 31.96
C ALA A 100 -4.35 -5.56 31.61
N PRO A 101 -3.88 -4.30 31.66
CA PRO A 101 -4.74 -3.12 31.54
C PRO A 101 -5.52 -2.98 30.22
N LEU A 102 -5.01 -3.56 29.12
CA LEU A 102 -5.62 -3.50 27.79
C LEU A 102 -6.21 -4.84 27.35
N TYR A 103 -6.54 -5.72 28.30
CA TYR A 103 -7.19 -6.99 27.97
C TYR A 103 -8.47 -6.77 27.15
N GLY A 104 -8.60 -7.52 26.04
CA GLY A 104 -9.74 -7.42 25.12
C GLY A 104 -9.64 -6.33 24.05
N ILE A 105 -8.54 -5.56 24.00
CA ILE A 105 -8.35 -4.52 22.96
C ILE A 105 -8.38 -5.07 21.52
N HIS A 106 -8.01 -6.35 21.35
CA HIS A 106 -8.08 -7.07 20.07
C HIS A 106 -9.51 -7.33 19.57
N ASN A 107 -10.54 -7.07 20.38
CA ASN A 107 -11.94 -7.11 19.91
C ASN A 107 -12.25 -5.95 18.94
N ASN A 108 -11.38 -4.95 18.85
CA ASN A 108 -11.45 -3.93 17.80
C ASN A 108 -10.88 -4.50 16.50
N SER A 109 -11.61 -4.37 15.39
CA SER A 109 -11.41 -5.14 14.15
C SER A 109 -10.03 -5.03 13.49
N ASN A 110 -9.24 -4.01 13.83
CA ASN A 110 -7.98 -3.70 13.17
C ASN A 110 -6.75 -3.83 14.09
N ILE A 111 -6.92 -4.17 15.37
CA ILE A 111 -5.82 -4.22 16.35
C ILE A 111 -5.19 -5.62 16.39
N ILE A 112 -3.88 -5.70 16.14
CA ILE A 112 -3.08 -6.92 16.21
C ILE A 112 -2.18 -6.89 17.44
N ILE A 113 -2.33 -7.88 18.31
CA ILE A 113 -1.67 -7.97 19.62
C ILE A 113 -0.49 -8.94 19.64
N PHE A 114 0.17 -9.17 18.51
CA PHE A 114 1.39 -9.96 18.43
C PHE A 114 2.42 -9.33 17.49
N GLY A 115 3.69 -9.65 17.70
CA GLY A 115 4.86 -8.96 17.11
C GLY A 115 4.90 -8.96 15.58
N GLY A 116 5.57 -7.94 15.02
CA GLY A 116 5.77 -7.75 13.58
C GLY A 116 5.31 -6.38 13.06
N GLY A 117 4.73 -5.52 13.90
CA GLY A 117 4.43 -4.12 13.59
C GLY A 117 5.29 -3.17 14.41
N PHE A 118 5.89 -2.16 13.77
CA PHE A 118 6.72 -1.15 14.41
C PHE A 118 6.39 0.26 13.92
N PRO A 119 6.31 1.26 14.82
CA PRO A 119 6.21 2.65 14.41
C PRO A 119 7.55 3.14 13.85
N LEU A 120 7.48 3.97 12.80
CA LEU A 120 8.62 4.68 12.24
C LEU A 120 8.66 6.07 12.86
N ILE A 121 9.64 6.29 13.74
CA ILE A 121 9.70 7.47 14.62
C ILE A 121 10.82 8.41 14.18
N LEU A 122 10.50 9.68 13.95
CA LEU A 122 11.46 10.74 13.67
C LEU A 122 11.25 11.88 14.65
N ASN A 123 12.33 12.34 15.31
CA ASN A 123 12.29 13.43 16.29
C ASN A 123 11.25 13.24 17.41
N GLY A 124 10.98 11.99 17.80
CA GLY A 124 9.99 11.66 18.84
C GLY A 124 8.54 11.58 18.34
N GLU A 125 8.29 11.83 17.05
CA GLU A 125 6.96 11.72 16.44
C GLU A 125 6.87 10.48 15.54
N VAL A 126 5.72 9.80 15.56
CA VAL A 126 5.43 8.69 14.64
C VAL A 126 5.07 9.30 13.29
N ILE A 127 5.88 9.04 12.27
CA ILE A 127 5.67 9.54 10.91
C ILE A 127 5.13 8.46 9.95
N GLY A 128 5.02 7.22 10.43
CA GLY A 128 4.50 6.08 9.69
C GLY A 128 4.69 4.79 10.47
N SER A 129 4.47 3.65 9.82
CA SER A 129 4.77 2.34 10.39
C SER A 129 5.20 1.33 9.35
N ILE A 130 5.76 0.22 9.83
CA ILE A 130 5.92 -1.02 9.09
C ILE A 130 5.13 -2.13 9.79
N GLY A 131 4.42 -2.95 9.02
CA GLY A 131 3.76 -4.17 9.47
C GLY A 131 4.13 -5.35 8.58
N VAL A 132 4.61 -6.43 9.18
CA VAL A 132 5.06 -7.64 8.47
C VAL A 132 4.31 -8.86 8.95
N SER A 133 3.92 -9.72 8.00
CA SER A 133 3.39 -11.04 8.32
C SER A 133 3.65 -12.09 7.23
N GLY A 134 3.99 -13.30 7.65
CA GLY A 134 4.11 -14.47 6.77
C GLY A 134 4.80 -15.68 7.41
N GLY A 135 5.54 -15.49 8.50
CA GLY A 135 6.25 -16.53 9.25
C GLY A 135 5.83 -16.63 10.71
N SER A 136 6.75 -17.06 11.57
CA SER A 136 6.59 -16.96 13.02
C SER A 136 6.57 -15.49 13.48
N VAL A 137 6.16 -15.25 14.73
CA VAL A 137 6.17 -13.89 15.30
C VAL A 137 7.59 -13.32 15.32
N GLU A 138 8.59 -14.13 15.64
CA GLU A 138 10.00 -13.76 15.66
C GLU A 138 10.53 -13.46 14.25
N GLU A 139 10.13 -14.25 13.26
CA GLU A 139 10.48 -14.01 11.85
C GLU A 139 9.86 -12.71 11.35
N ASP A 140 8.56 -12.50 11.60
CA ASP A 140 7.84 -11.27 11.27
C ASP A 140 8.52 -10.05 11.90
N MET A 141 8.91 -10.14 13.18
CA MET A 141 9.65 -9.08 13.88
C MET A 141 11.01 -8.83 13.24
N SER A 142 11.80 -9.87 12.97
CA SER A 142 13.14 -9.73 12.41
C SER A 142 13.14 -9.05 11.04
N VAL A 143 12.13 -9.32 10.22
CA VAL A 143 11.95 -8.70 8.89
C VAL A 143 11.50 -7.25 9.04
N ALA A 144 10.57 -6.96 9.95
CA ALA A 144 10.13 -5.59 10.21
C ALA A 144 11.26 -4.72 10.79
N GLU A 145 12.10 -5.29 11.65
CA GLU A 145 13.27 -4.64 12.23
C GLU A 145 14.33 -4.28 11.18
N ALA A 146 14.52 -5.13 10.14
CA ALA A 146 15.40 -4.80 9.04
C ALA A 146 14.93 -3.54 8.28
N GLY A 147 13.62 -3.41 8.05
CA GLY A 147 13.04 -2.17 7.50
C GLY A 147 13.23 -0.97 8.44
N LEU A 148 13.03 -1.16 9.75
CA LEU A 148 13.24 -0.10 10.75
C LEU A 148 14.70 0.36 10.84
N ILE A 149 15.67 -0.56 10.70
CA ILE A 149 17.10 -0.22 10.62
C ILE A 149 17.35 0.65 9.40
N LYS A 150 16.89 0.24 8.21
CA LYS A 150 17.06 1.03 6.99
C LYS A 150 16.43 2.42 7.10
N PHE A 151 15.24 2.50 7.70
CA PHE A 151 14.62 3.79 7.99
C PHE A 151 15.52 4.69 8.84
N LYS A 152 16.07 4.15 9.94
CA LYS A 152 16.98 4.88 10.84
C LYS A 152 18.24 5.37 10.11
N GLU A 153 18.87 4.52 9.30
CA GLU A 153 20.02 4.88 8.46
C GLU A 153 19.69 6.09 7.57
N ILE A 154 18.58 6.02 6.82
CA ILE A 154 18.15 7.11 5.92
C ILE A 154 17.89 8.41 6.69
N VAL A 155 17.17 8.35 7.82
CA VAL A 155 16.85 9.59 8.56
C VAL A 155 18.03 10.16 9.34
N GLU A 156 19.03 9.35 9.67
CA GLU A 156 20.32 9.82 10.20
C GLU A 156 21.13 10.53 9.12
N GLU A 157 21.17 9.97 7.90
CA GLU A 157 21.78 10.61 6.72
C GLU A 157 21.09 11.93 6.36
N LEU A 158 19.76 12.02 6.43
CA LEU A 158 18.99 13.25 6.15
C LEU A 158 19.27 14.41 7.13
N LYS A 159 19.93 14.18 8.27
CA LYS A 159 20.37 15.27 9.18
C LYS A 159 21.56 16.05 8.60
N GLU A 160 22.23 15.53 7.59
CA GLU A 160 23.22 16.22 6.76
C GLU A 160 22.64 16.35 5.33
N ASP A 161 22.10 17.53 4.99
CA ASP A 161 21.60 17.95 3.67
C ASP A 161 21.50 16.87 2.56
N ALA A 162 20.35 16.21 2.41
CA ALA A 162 20.10 15.34 1.26
C ALA A 162 18.72 15.56 0.61
N ALA A 163 18.76 15.76 -0.72
CA ALA A 163 17.61 15.84 -1.60
C ALA A 163 16.96 14.47 -1.80
N ILE A 164 15.65 14.45 -1.99
CA ILE A 164 14.89 13.24 -2.35
C ILE A 164 15.42 12.71 -3.69
N ILE A 165 16.08 11.55 -3.66
CA ILE A 165 16.57 10.86 -4.85
C ILE A 165 15.39 10.08 -5.45
N PRO A 166 15.00 10.33 -6.71
CA PRO A 166 13.99 9.51 -7.40
C PRO A 166 14.43 8.04 -7.44
N SER A 167 13.47 7.12 -7.38
CA SER A 167 13.75 5.68 -7.44
C SER A 167 14.27 5.29 -8.83
N GLU A 168 15.58 5.35 -9.04
CA GLU A 168 16.25 4.89 -10.26
C GLU A 168 17.13 3.66 -9.97
N ASP A 169 16.97 2.66 -10.82
CA ASP A 169 17.83 1.50 -11.05
C ASP A 169 18.09 0.52 -9.88
N LEU A 170 17.00 -0.03 -9.33
CA LEU A 170 17.06 -1.36 -8.70
C LEU A 170 17.33 -2.42 -9.79
N LYS A 171 18.53 -3.01 -9.80
CA LYS A 171 18.81 -4.23 -10.57
C LYS A 171 18.07 -5.40 -9.94
N ILE A 172 16.98 -5.82 -10.56
CA ILE A 172 16.15 -6.93 -10.11
C ILE A 172 16.59 -8.22 -10.80
N THR A 173 16.94 -9.24 -10.00
CA THR A 173 17.20 -10.61 -10.46
C THR A 173 16.21 -11.56 -9.79
N GLY A 174 15.23 -12.03 -10.57
CA GLY A 174 14.27 -13.05 -10.18
C GLY A 174 13.72 -13.75 -11.41
N GLU A 175 13.47 -15.05 -11.32
CA GLU A 175 12.89 -15.82 -12.43
C GLU A 175 11.54 -15.23 -12.81
N LYS A 176 11.43 -14.84 -14.09
CA LYS A 176 10.24 -14.27 -14.67
C LYS A 176 9.21 -15.39 -14.86
N ILE A 177 8.09 -15.26 -14.16
CA ILE A 177 6.89 -16.12 -14.22
C ILE A 177 7.04 -17.40 -13.40
N THR A 178 6.34 -17.47 -12.26
CA THR A 178 6.05 -18.73 -11.56
C THR A 178 4.68 -19.25 -12.01
N ASP A 179 4.31 -20.49 -11.67
CA ASP A 179 2.98 -21.12 -11.94
C ASP A 179 1.75 -20.31 -11.45
N TYR A 180 1.98 -19.15 -10.82
CA TYR A 180 1.00 -18.24 -10.22
C TYR A 180 0.70 -16.95 -11.00
N GLY A 181 1.33 -16.68 -12.15
CA GLY A 181 1.03 -15.48 -12.93
C GLY A 181 1.95 -14.29 -12.59
N VAL A 182 1.41 -13.07 -12.52
CA VAL A 182 2.18 -11.84 -12.29
C VAL A 182 2.89 -11.90 -10.94
N ASN A 183 4.21 -11.78 -10.92
CA ASN A 183 5.00 -11.76 -9.69
C ASN A 183 5.25 -10.31 -9.23
N LEU A 184 5.71 -10.14 -7.98
CA LEU A 184 5.97 -8.82 -7.40
C LEU A 184 7.01 -8.00 -8.19
N GLU A 185 8.01 -8.66 -8.77
CA GLU A 185 9.00 -7.99 -9.62
C GLU A 185 8.34 -7.35 -10.85
N LEU A 186 7.51 -8.10 -11.57
CA LEU A 186 6.81 -7.58 -12.74
C LEU A 186 5.85 -6.47 -12.34
N ALA A 187 5.12 -6.64 -11.23
CA ALA A 187 4.24 -5.60 -10.70
C ALA A 187 4.99 -4.29 -10.39
N ARG A 188 6.22 -4.36 -9.87
CA ARG A 188 7.07 -3.17 -9.63
C ARG A 188 7.49 -2.48 -10.93
N LYS A 189 7.88 -3.24 -11.95
CA LYS A 189 8.21 -2.67 -13.26
C LYS A 189 7.01 -1.93 -13.86
N MET A 190 5.82 -2.50 -13.73
CA MET A 190 4.57 -1.84 -14.12
C MET A 190 4.31 -0.57 -13.30
N ALA A 191 4.53 -0.61 -11.99
CA ALA A 191 4.33 0.54 -11.10
C ALA A 191 5.25 1.72 -11.45
N ILE A 192 6.52 1.46 -11.77
CA ILE A 192 7.47 2.49 -12.21
C ILE A 192 6.96 3.20 -13.47
N ALA A 193 6.39 2.47 -14.43
CA ALA A 193 5.80 3.09 -15.62
C ALA A 193 4.57 3.93 -15.30
N VAL A 194 3.75 3.49 -14.35
CA VAL A 194 2.59 4.24 -13.85
C VAL A 194 3.04 5.53 -13.18
N GLU A 195 4.01 5.47 -12.25
CA GLU A 195 4.55 6.65 -11.58
C GLU A 195 5.13 7.65 -12.59
N LYS A 196 5.94 7.17 -13.54
CA LYS A 196 6.50 8.01 -14.60
C LYS A 196 5.40 8.71 -15.40
N LYS A 197 4.36 7.98 -15.81
CA LYS A 197 3.28 8.54 -16.62
C LYS A 197 2.39 9.49 -15.83
N ALA A 198 2.10 9.17 -14.57
CA ALA A 198 1.35 10.00 -13.64
C ALA A 198 2.07 11.34 -13.35
N VAL A 199 3.40 11.30 -13.15
CA VAL A 199 4.23 12.50 -13.02
C VAL A 199 4.23 13.32 -14.31
N GLU A 200 4.35 12.68 -15.48
CA GLU A 200 4.32 13.36 -16.79
C GLU A 200 3.03 14.18 -17.00
N ILE A 201 1.87 13.64 -16.57
CA ILE A 201 0.58 14.33 -16.70
C ILE A 201 0.23 15.19 -15.48
N GLY A 202 1.03 15.16 -14.42
CA GLY A 202 0.82 15.94 -13.20
C GLY A 202 -0.37 15.48 -12.35
N VAL A 203 -0.77 14.21 -12.43
CA VAL A 203 -1.91 13.65 -11.71
C VAL A 203 -1.44 12.52 -10.80
N PRO A 204 -1.43 12.69 -9.46
CA PRO A 204 -1.04 11.64 -8.53
C PRO A 204 -2.10 10.54 -8.45
N MET A 205 -1.67 9.27 -8.43
CA MET A 205 -2.58 8.14 -8.54
C MET A 205 -2.26 7.00 -7.56
N TRP A 206 -3.25 6.14 -7.37
CA TRP A 206 -3.10 4.80 -6.84
C TRP A 206 -2.88 3.81 -7.97
N PHE A 207 -2.03 2.83 -7.69
CA PHE A 207 -1.77 1.69 -8.57
C PHE A 207 -2.00 0.39 -7.80
N SER A 208 -2.71 -0.55 -8.42
CA SER A 208 -3.00 -1.87 -7.84
C SER A 208 -2.82 -2.98 -8.85
N VAL A 209 -2.23 -4.10 -8.42
CA VAL A 209 -2.07 -5.32 -9.22
C VAL A 209 -2.55 -6.53 -8.41
N VAL A 210 -3.35 -7.38 -9.03
CA VAL A 210 -3.87 -8.62 -8.42
C VAL A 210 -3.49 -9.85 -9.26
N ASP A 211 -3.35 -11.00 -8.60
CA ASP A 211 -3.05 -12.29 -9.23
C ASP A 211 -4.27 -12.92 -9.91
N LYS A 212 -4.11 -14.13 -10.46
CA LYS A 212 -5.20 -14.90 -11.12
C LYS A 212 -6.40 -15.20 -10.21
N GLY A 213 -6.20 -15.26 -8.90
CA GLY A 213 -7.25 -15.42 -7.90
C GLY A 213 -7.83 -14.08 -7.43
N ALA A 214 -7.45 -12.98 -8.08
CA ALA A 214 -7.77 -11.61 -7.72
C ALA A 214 -7.28 -11.22 -6.31
N ASN A 215 -6.22 -11.87 -5.82
CA ASN A 215 -5.56 -11.52 -4.57
C ASN A 215 -4.51 -10.44 -4.84
N LEU A 216 -4.36 -9.50 -3.91
CA LEU A 216 -3.42 -8.39 -4.03
C LEU A 216 -1.97 -8.89 -4.20
N ILE A 217 -1.21 -8.26 -5.10
CA ILE A 217 0.23 -8.45 -5.25
C ILE A 217 0.97 -7.19 -4.79
N LEU A 218 0.53 -6.04 -5.31
CA LEU A 218 1.14 -4.74 -5.07
C LEU A 218 0.06 -3.66 -5.06
N GLU A 219 0.13 -2.78 -4.08
CA GLU A 219 -0.61 -1.51 -4.05
C GLU A 219 0.39 -0.39 -3.72
N GLN A 220 0.30 0.73 -4.42
CA GLN A 220 1.14 1.90 -4.19
C GLN A 220 0.34 3.19 -4.32
N ARG A 221 0.58 4.12 -3.39
CA ARG A 221 -0.02 5.45 -3.35
C ARG A 221 1.04 6.50 -3.67
N MET A 222 0.83 7.31 -4.71
CA MET A 222 1.59 8.54 -4.92
C MET A 222 1.18 9.63 -3.93
N GLU A 223 2.08 10.56 -3.62
CA GLU A 223 1.79 11.69 -2.74
C GLU A 223 0.62 12.52 -3.30
N GLU A 224 -0.26 13.01 -2.42
CA GLU A 224 -1.46 13.78 -2.77
C GLU A 224 -2.53 13.04 -3.59
N ALA A 225 -2.35 11.73 -3.84
CA ALA A 225 -3.39 10.93 -4.48
C ALA A 225 -4.66 10.85 -3.61
N LEU A 226 -5.84 10.95 -4.24
CA LEU A 226 -7.13 10.88 -3.55
C LEU A 226 -7.24 9.58 -2.72
N LEU A 227 -7.61 9.66 -1.44
CA LEU A 227 -7.67 8.48 -0.57
C LEU A 227 -8.70 7.45 -1.04
N ILE A 228 -9.84 7.89 -1.59
CA ILE A 228 -10.87 7.01 -2.15
C ILE A 228 -10.37 6.18 -3.33
N SER A 229 -9.34 6.68 -4.04
CA SER A 229 -8.76 5.99 -5.18
C SER A 229 -8.06 4.69 -4.81
N ARG A 230 -7.75 4.47 -3.53
CA ARG A 230 -7.29 3.18 -3.02
C ARG A 230 -8.23 2.05 -3.40
N GLU A 231 -9.46 2.13 -2.92
CA GLU A 231 -10.46 1.08 -3.12
C GLU A 231 -10.88 1.02 -4.59
N ILE A 232 -10.97 2.15 -5.26
CA ILE A 232 -11.33 2.20 -6.69
C ILE A 232 -10.26 1.51 -7.53
N SER A 233 -8.97 1.83 -7.34
CA SER A 233 -7.85 1.19 -8.06
C SER A 233 -7.84 -0.32 -7.85
N LEU A 234 -7.95 -0.75 -6.59
CA LEU A 234 -7.98 -2.18 -6.24
C LEU A 234 -9.19 -2.89 -6.85
N ASN A 235 -10.36 -2.27 -6.80
CA ASN A 235 -11.59 -2.83 -7.34
C ASN A 235 -11.64 -2.80 -8.87
N LYS A 236 -10.96 -1.86 -9.52
CA LYS A 236 -10.72 -1.88 -10.98
C LYS A 236 -9.85 -3.08 -11.37
N ALA A 237 -8.75 -3.32 -10.65
CA ALA A 237 -7.89 -4.50 -10.87
C ALA A 237 -8.66 -5.81 -10.63
N TYR A 238 -9.44 -5.88 -9.54
CA TYR A 238 -10.29 -7.01 -9.21
C TYR A 238 -11.36 -7.28 -10.28
N THR A 239 -12.09 -6.24 -10.70
CA THR A 239 -13.11 -6.33 -11.75
C THR A 239 -12.49 -6.86 -13.04
N ALA A 240 -11.33 -6.34 -13.43
CA ALA A 240 -10.68 -6.75 -14.64
C ALA A 240 -10.17 -8.20 -14.61
N ALA A 241 -9.62 -8.63 -13.48
CA ALA A 241 -9.18 -10.02 -13.28
C ALA A 241 -10.36 -11.01 -13.29
N THR A 242 -11.46 -10.66 -12.63
CA THR A 242 -12.60 -11.57 -12.40
C THR A 242 -13.54 -11.67 -13.59
N LEU A 243 -13.88 -10.53 -14.22
CA LEU A 243 -14.71 -10.50 -15.42
C LEU A 243 -13.91 -10.76 -16.70
N LYS A 244 -12.58 -10.69 -16.63
CA LYS A 244 -11.67 -10.84 -17.78
C LYS A 244 -11.93 -9.81 -18.88
N LEU A 245 -12.47 -8.65 -18.49
CA LEU A 245 -12.79 -7.51 -19.34
C LEU A 245 -12.10 -6.28 -18.78
N SER A 246 -11.70 -5.34 -19.63
CA SER A 246 -11.30 -4.03 -19.12
C SER A 246 -12.53 -3.27 -18.60
N THR A 247 -12.34 -2.49 -17.54
CA THR A 247 -13.43 -1.80 -16.83
C THR A 247 -14.20 -0.79 -17.68
N ASP A 248 -13.59 -0.26 -18.75
CA ASP A 248 -14.26 0.55 -19.79
C ASP A 248 -15.19 -0.29 -20.68
N ILE A 249 -14.83 -1.53 -20.97
CA ILE A 249 -15.74 -2.47 -21.63
C ILE A 249 -16.87 -2.86 -20.69
N VAL A 250 -16.57 -3.11 -19.40
CA VAL A 250 -17.59 -3.38 -18.37
C VAL A 250 -18.60 -2.22 -18.30
N ALA A 251 -18.13 -0.97 -18.34
CA ALA A 251 -18.99 0.21 -18.39
C ALA A 251 -20.02 0.16 -19.54
N THR A 252 -19.62 -0.37 -20.69
CA THR A 252 -20.49 -0.49 -21.88
C THR A 252 -21.54 -1.60 -21.71
N VAL A 253 -21.14 -2.76 -21.19
CA VAL A 253 -22.02 -3.94 -21.02
C VAL A 253 -22.84 -3.93 -19.72
N ALA A 254 -22.63 -2.91 -18.88
CA ALA A 254 -23.40 -2.65 -17.65
C ALA A 254 -24.49 -1.59 -17.84
N GLN A 255 -24.66 -1.02 -19.03
CA GLN A 255 -25.68 0.01 -19.28
C GLN A 255 -27.11 -0.55 -19.24
N PRO A 256 -28.13 0.27 -18.91
CA PRO A 256 -29.53 -0.16 -19.00
C PRO A 256 -29.87 -0.80 -20.34
N GLY A 257 -30.48 -1.99 -20.30
CA GLY A 257 -30.85 -2.75 -21.50
C GLY A 257 -29.75 -3.65 -22.08
N THR A 258 -28.58 -3.72 -21.45
CA THR A 258 -27.49 -4.65 -21.84
C THR A 258 -27.42 -5.87 -20.92
N SER A 259 -26.64 -6.88 -21.29
CA SER A 259 -26.64 -8.21 -20.66
C SER A 259 -26.14 -8.24 -19.21
N LEU A 260 -25.32 -7.27 -18.78
CA LEU A 260 -24.80 -7.19 -17.41
C LEU A 260 -25.31 -5.95 -16.67
N TYR A 261 -26.45 -5.37 -17.08
CA TYR A 261 -27.08 -4.31 -16.29
C TYR A 261 -27.35 -4.79 -14.85
N GLY A 262 -26.90 -3.99 -13.86
CA GLY A 262 -26.98 -4.34 -12.43
C GLY A 262 -25.68 -4.92 -11.87
N ILE A 263 -24.67 -5.20 -12.70
CA ILE A 263 -23.37 -5.69 -12.22
C ILE A 263 -22.68 -4.72 -11.25
N GLN A 264 -22.98 -3.41 -11.34
CA GLN A 264 -22.49 -2.40 -10.41
C GLN A 264 -22.96 -2.60 -8.96
N ASP A 265 -24.05 -3.35 -8.74
CA ASP A 265 -24.55 -3.66 -7.40
C ASP A 265 -23.82 -4.87 -6.78
N VAL A 266 -23.04 -5.61 -7.57
CA VAL A 266 -22.19 -6.68 -7.09
C VAL A 266 -20.98 -6.07 -6.37
N PRO A 267 -20.66 -6.52 -5.13
CA PRO A 267 -19.54 -5.97 -4.38
C PRO A 267 -18.24 -5.94 -5.18
N ARG A 268 -17.52 -4.82 -5.06
CA ARG A 268 -16.21 -4.57 -5.69
C ARG A 268 -16.23 -4.41 -7.22
N MET A 269 -17.40 -4.43 -7.88
CA MET A 269 -17.46 -4.18 -9.32
C MET A 269 -17.31 -2.69 -9.63
N ILE A 270 -16.41 -2.35 -10.56
CA ILE A 270 -16.23 -1.00 -11.08
C ILE A 270 -16.62 -0.96 -12.56
N VAL A 271 -17.57 -0.10 -12.88
CA VAL A 271 -18.16 0.04 -14.23
C VAL A 271 -17.71 1.32 -14.93
N PHE A 272 -16.45 1.72 -14.72
CA PHE A 272 -15.80 2.83 -15.42
C PHE A 272 -14.30 2.57 -15.58
N GLY A 273 -13.70 3.14 -16.63
CA GLY A 273 -12.35 2.81 -17.10
C GLY A 273 -11.21 3.04 -16.11
N GLY A 274 -10.09 2.34 -16.35
CA GLY A 274 -8.85 2.44 -15.56
C GLY A 274 -8.33 1.10 -15.00
N GLY A 275 -9.04 0.00 -15.24
CA GLY A 275 -8.58 -1.36 -14.95
C GLY A 275 -8.60 -2.27 -16.16
N TYR A 276 -7.60 -3.15 -16.27
CA TYR A 276 -7.38 -4.04 -17.40
C TYR A 276 -6.94 -5.45 -16.98
N PRO A 277 -7.39 -6.50 -17.69
CA PRO A 277 -6.95 -7.86 -17.43
C PRO A 277 -5.49 -8.05 -17.88
N LEU A 278 -4.73 -8.80 -17.10
CA LEU A 278 -3.37 -9.22 -17.47
C LEU A 278 -3.46 -10.59 -18.12
N VAL A 279 -3.20 -10.66 -19.42
CA VAL A 279 -3.43 -11.87 -20.25
C VAL A 279 -2.10 -12.46 -20.71
N TYR A 280 -1.93 -13.76 -20.48
CA TYR A 280 -0.78 -14.55 -20.94
C TYR A 280 -1.27 -15.82 -21.64
N ASN A 281 -0.79 -16.09 -22.86
CA ASN A 281 -1.21 -17.23 -23.68
C ASN A 281 -2.74 -17.40 -23.78
N GLY A 282 -3.45 -16.28 -23.99
CA GLY A 282 -4.92 -16.25 -24.11
C GLY A 282 -5.68 -16.47 -22.80
N LYS A 283 -5.00 -16.55 -21.64
CA LYS A 283 -5.62 -16.70 -20.33
C LYS A 283 -5.37 -15.48 -19.47
N THR A 284 -6.41 -14.98 -18.80
CA THR A 284 -6.27 -13.95 -17.75
C THR A 284 -5.55 -14.54 -16.55
N ILE A 285 -4.41 -13.96 -16.20
CA ILE A 285 -3.54 -14.35 -15.07
C ILE A 285 -3.47 -13.29 -13.97
N GLY A 286 -4.31 -12.26 -14.06
CA GLY A 286 -4.41 -11.19 -13.07
C GLY A 286 -5.15 -9.97 -13.62
N GLY A 287 -5.06 -8.88 -12.88
CA GLY A 287 -5.63 -7.60 -13.27
C GLY A 287 -4.78 -6.45 -12.73
N VAL A 288 -4.80 -5.34 -13.46
CA VAL A 288 -4.17 -4.08 -13.06
C VAL A 288 -5.25 -3.00 -12.98
N GLY A 289 -5.10 -2.07 -12.04
CA GLY A 289 -6.00 -0.95 -11.84
C GLY A 289 -5.22 0.31 -11.48
N VAL A 290 -5.73 1.45 -11.94
CA VAL A 290 -5.25 2.78 -11.62
C VAL A 290 -6.44 3.68 -11.30
N SER A 291 -6.28 4.56 -10.31
CA SER A 291 -7.27 5.58 -9.95
C SER A 291 -6.61 6.82 -9.37
N GLY A 292 -7.01 8.01 -9.80
CA GLY A 292 -6.57 9.27 -9.21
C GLY A 292 -7.02 10.52 -9.95
N GLY A 293 -7.29 10.41 -11.25
CA GLY A 293 -7.76 11.51 -12.10
C GLY A 293 -9.14 11.27 -12.69
N SER A 294 -9.36 11.82 -13.87
CA SER A 294 -10.46 11.46 -14.76
C SER A 294 -10.35 10.01 -15.25
N VAL A 295 -11.44 9.48 -15.80
CA VAL A 295 -11.48 8.12 -16.36
C VAL A 295 -10.45 7.97 -17.49
N GLU A 296 -10.31 8.99 -18.33
CA GLU A 296 -9.36 9.03 -19.44
C GLU A 296 -7.91 9.01 -18.94
N GLU A 297 -7.59 9.81 -17.91
CA GLU A 297 -6.26 9.84 -17.30
C GLU A 297 -5.92 8.50 -16.64
N ASP A 298 -6.85 7.92 -15.88
CA ASP A 298 -6.69 6.59 -15.28
C ASP A 298 -6.40 5.53 -16.36
N MET A 299 -7.12 5.57 -17.49
CA MET A 299 -6.91 4.65 -18.61
C MET A 299 -5.54 4.85 -19.29
N ILE A 300 -5.10 6.10 -19.50
CA ILE A 300 -3.81 6.42 -20.10
C ILE A 300 -2.66 5.91 -19.22
N VAL A 301 -2.73 6.18 -17.92
CA VAL A 301 -1.69 5.76 -16.97
C VAL A 301 -1.68 4.24 -16.81
N CYS A 302 -2.84 3.60 -16.73
CA CYS A 302 -2.91 2.13 -16.63
C CYS A 302 -2.35 1.43 -17.88
N LYS A 303 -2.50 2.02 -19.08
CA LYS A 303 -1.90 1.50 -20.31
C LYS A 303 -0.36 1.51 -20.28
N ALA A 304 0.26 2.48 -19.61
CA ALA A 304 1.72 2.49 -19.44
C ALA A 304 2.22 1.24 -18.67
N ALA A 305 1.47 0.80 -17.66
CA ALA A 305 1.75 -0.47 -16.99
C ALA A 305 1.59 -1.68 -17.93
N LEU A 306 0.55 -1.70 -18.77
CA LEU A 306 0.32 -2.78 -19.74
C LEU A 306 1.42 -2.86 -20.80
N GLU A 307 1.94 -1.73 -21.27
CA GLU A 307 3.06 -1.69 -22.21
C GLU A 307 4.30 -2.39 -21.63
N VAL A 308 4.63 -2.09 -20.37
CA VAL A 308 5.71 -2.78 -19.66
C VAL A 308 5.43 -4.27 -19.50
N TYR A 309 4.22 -4.63 -19.05
CA TYR A 309 3.81 -6.03 -18.91
C TYR A 309 3.99 -6.81 -20.22
N ASN A 310 3.45 -6.31 -21.32
CA ASN A 310 3.57 -6.95 -22.63
C ASN A 310 5.02 -7.02 -23.10
N SER A 311 5.82 -5.98 -22.86
CA SER A 311 7.24 -5.97 -23.24
C SER A 311 8.07 -7.01 -22.48
N GLU A 312 7.76 -7.26 -21.19
CA GLU A 312 8.48 -8.22 -20.35
C GLU A 312 8.10 -9.67 -20.67
N LEU A 313 6.90 -9.92 -21.21
CA LEU A 313 6.46 -11.24 -21.67
C LEU A 313 7.04 -11.66 -23.02
N ASN A 314 7.46 -10.69 -23.84
CA ASN A 314 8.03 -10.94 -25.17
C ASN A 314 9.58 -11.02 -25.18
N LYS A 315 10.22 -10.95 -24.00
CA LYS A 315 11.68 -11.07 -23.82
C LYS A 315 12.04 -12.48 -23.38
#